data_AF-A0A1B6KII1-F1
#
_entry.id   AF-A0A1B6KII1-F1
#
_cell.length_a   1.000
_cell.length_b   1.000
_cell.length_c   1.000
_cell.angle_alpha   90.00
_cell.angle_beta   90.00
_cell.angle_gamma   90.00
#
_symmetry.space_group_name_H-M   'P 1'
#
loop_
_entity.id
_entity.type
_entity.pdbx_description
1 polymer ?
#
loop_
_entity_poly.entity_id
_entity_poly.type
_entity_poly.pdbx_seq_one_letter_code
_entity_poly.pdbx_strand_id
1 'polypeptide(L)'
;IQLLYLATYPTTHPLALKLYSVANSESQPFPLAVLSLNVTNIAINALRGGRLNKECNARHSVFDVINLFYAVIINYIYNVWTTEHKTLKDSGILLKDAERYCNKYVRKLLRELPTALDKHK
;
A
#
# COMPACT_ATOMS: atom_id res chain seq x y z
N ILE A 1 7.09 1.02 11.56
CA ILE A 1 7.20 -0.44 11.31
C ILE A 1 6.90 -0.80 9.86
N GLN A 2 5.75 -0.43 9.30
CA GLN A 2 5.37 -0.82 7.92
C GLN A 2 6.23 -0.20 6.81
N LEU A 3 6.64 1.07 6.95
CA LEU A 3 7.57 1.67 5.98
C LEU A 3 8.94 0.95 5.99
N LEU A 4 9.37 0.44 7.15
CA LEU A 4 10.57 -0.38 7.25
C LEU A 4 10.36 -1.72 6.54
N TYR A 5 9.23 -2.39 6.76
CA TYR A 5 8.85 -3.61 6.03
C TYR A 5 8.93 -3.40 4.51
N LEU A 6 8.32 -2.32 4.00
CA LEU A 6 8.37 -1.94 2.58
C LEU A 6 9.82 -1.85 2.07
N ALA A 7 10.69 -1.18 2.83
CA ALA A 7 12.06 -0.90 2.45
C ALA A 7 13.04 -2.05 2.68
N THR A 8 12.77 -3.02 3.56
CA THR A 8 13.73 -4.08 3.90
C THR A 8 13.36 -5.46 3.39
N TYR A 9 12.09 -5.72 3.09
CA TYR A 9 11.68 -7.02 2.56
C TYR A 9 12.00 -7.15 1.07
N PRO A 10 12.69 -8.22 0.63
CA PRO A 10 13.10 -8.38 -0.78
C PRO A 10 11.94 -8.30 -1.78
N THR A 11 10.76 -8.78 -1.39
CA THR A 11 9.56 -8.77 -2.25
C THR A 11 8.98 -7.38 -2.46
N THR A 12 9.12 -6.47 -1.49
CA THR A 12 8.53 -5.13 -1.53
C THR A 12 9.55 -4.03 -1.80
N HIS A 13 10.85 -4.33 -1.63
CA HIS A 13 11.93 -3.37 -1.83
C HIS A 13 11.94 -2.70 -3.21
N PRO A 14 11.67 -3.40 -4.34
CA PRO A 14 11.61 -2.73 -5.64
C PRO A 14 10.54 -1.63 -5.70
N LEU A 15 9.36 -1.87 -5.11
CA LEU A 15 8.31 -0.86 -4.98
C LEU A 15 8.78 0.32 -4.11
N ALA A 16 9.52 0.06 -3.02
CA ALA A 16 10.10 1.11 -2.18
C ALA A 16 11.03 2.04 -2.98
N LEU A 17 11.87 1.48 -3.85
CA LEU A 17 12.76 2.26 -4.73
C LEU A 17 11.99 3.09 -5.75
N LYS A 18 10.92 2.53 -6.34
CA LYS A 18 10.04 3.28 -7.26
C LYS A 18 9.36 4.45 -6.55
N LEU A 19 8.83 4.22 -5.34
CA LEU A 19 8.24 5.26 -4.51
C LEU A 19 9.24 6.35 -4.12
N TYR A 20 10.47 5.96 -3.77
CA TYR A 20 11.55 6.91 -3.50
C TYR A 20 11.88 7.75 -4.73
N SER A 21 11.95 7.13 -5.91
CA SER A 21 12.19 7.86 -7.17
C SER A 21 11.09 8.88 -7.45
N VAL A 22 9.80 8.52 -7.30
CA VAL A 22 8.69 9.47 -7.49
C VAL A 22 8.66 10.54 -6.40
N ALA A 23 9.00 10.21 -5.16
CA ALA A 23 9.08 11.20 -4.07
C ALA A 23 10.12 12.29 -4.33
N ASN A 24 11.18 11.99 -5.08
CA ASN A 24 12.22 12.93 -5.47
C ASN A 24 12.02 13.49 -6.89
N SER A 25 10.87 13.25 -7.51
CA SER A 25 10.55 13.81 -8.83
C SER A 25 10.14 15.27 -8.70
N GLU A 26 10.77 16.14 -9.50
CA GLU A 26 10.38 17.56 -9.59
C GLU A 26 9.02 17.74 -10.26
N SER A 27 8.69 16.90 -11.26
CA SER A 27 7.45 16.99 -12.03
C SER A 27 6.26 16.35 -11.32
N GLN A 28 6.51 15.39 -10.42
CA GLN A 28 5.45 14.65 -9.74
C GLN A 28 5.75 14.38 -8.26
N PRO A 29 5.79 15.42 -7.41
CA PRO A 29 6.22 15.30 -6.03
C PRO A 29 5.27 14.39 -5.23
N PHE A 30 5.81 13.31 -4.66
CA PHE A 30 5.03 12.33 -3.89
C PHE A 30 5.37 12.38 -2.39
N PRO A 31 4.39 12.67 -1.50
CA PRO A 31 4.64 12.84 -0.07
C PRO A 31 4.76 11.47 0.64
N LEU A 32 5.83 10.73 0.35
CA LEU A 32 6.00 9.32 0.73
C LEU A 32 5.75 9.01 2.20
N ALA A 33 6.44 9.70 3.11
CA ALA A 33 6.32 9.42 4.54
C ALA A 33 4.91 9.69 5.08
N VAL A 34 4.31 10.82 4.68
CA VAL A 34 2.97 11.23 5.12
C VAL A 34 1.90 10.29 4.56
N LEU A 35 1.97 9.92 3.28
CA LEU A 35 1.05 8.93 2.69
C LEU A 35 1.22 7.56 3.36
N SER A 36 2.46 7.13 3.61
CA SER A 36 2.73 5.87 4.31
C SER A 36 2.09 5.82 5.71
N LEU A 37 2.13 6.92 6.46
CA LEU A 37 1.47 7.00 7.77
C LEU A 37 -0.05 6.88 7.65
N ASN A 38 -0.65 7.53 6.65
CA ASN A 38 -2.08 7.39 6.37
C ASN A 38 -2.46 5.95 5.97
N VAL A 39 -1.63 5.28 5.15
CA VAL A 39 -1.86 3.88 4.79
C VAL A 39 -1.73 2.95 6.00
N THR A 40 -0.81 3.25 6.91
CA THR A 40 -0.72 2.53 8.19
C THR A 40 -2.02 2.62 8.96
N ASN A 41 -2.61 3.81 9.05
CA ASN A 41 -3.90 4.03 9.71
C ASN A 41 -5.03 3.25 9.01
N ILE A 42 -5.08 3.27 7.67
CA ILE A 42 -6.07 2.48 6.89
C ILE A 42 -5.93 0.99 7.20
N ALA A 43 -4.72 0.43 7.18
CA ALA A 43 -4.49 -0.98 7.44
C ALA A 43 -4.88 -1.40 8.87
N ILE A 44 -4.57 -0.56 9.87
CA ILE A 44 -4.96 -0.79 11.27
C ILE A 44 -6.48 -0.70 11.43
N ASN A 45 -7.14 0.27 10.79
CA ASN A 45 -8.59 0.39 10.83
C ASN A 45 -9.29 -0.79 10.14
N ALA A 46 -8.72 -1.30 9.05
CA ALA A 46 -9.21 -2.50 8.39
C ALA A 46 -9.13 -3.73 9.31
N LEU A 47 -8.02 -3.89 10.04
CA LEU A 47 -7.89 -4.93 11.06
C LEU A 47 -8.92 -4.75 12.17
N ARG A 48 -8.98 -3.56 12.79
CA ARG A 48 -9.91 -3.25 13.89
C ARG A 48 -11.37 -3.46 13.49
N GLY A 49 -11.72 -3.14 12.25
CA GLY A 49 -13.04 -3.37 11.68
C GLY A 49 -13.31 -4.82 11.26
N GLY A 50 -12.41 -5.76 11.56
CA GLY A 50 -12.57 -7.19 11.29
C GLY A 50 -12.39 -7.61 9.83
N ARG A 51 -12.04 -6.67 8.92
CA ARG A 51 -11.95 -6.94 7.48
C ARG A 51 -10.82 -7.91 7.13
N LEU A 52 -9.79 -7.97 7.96
CA LEU A 52 -8.62 -8.83 7.76
C LEU A 52 -8.71 -10.17 8.51
N ASN A 53 -9.71 -10.38 9.37
CA ASN A 53 -9.77 -11.54 10.28
C ASN A 53 -9.67 -12.88 9.56
N LYS A 54 -10.36 -13.03 8.43
CA LYS A 54 -10.33 -14.27 7.64
C LYS A 54 -8.92 -14.61 7.15
N GLU A 55 -8.18 -13.59 6.68
CA GLU A 55 -6.83 -13.78 6.15
C GLU A 55 -5.82 -13.96 7.29
N CYS A 56 -5.99 -13.25 8.42
CA CYS A 56 -5.21 -13.46 9.64
C CYS A 56 -5.32 -14.90 10.14
N ASN A 57 -6.56 -15.42 10.22
CA ASN A 57 -6.82 -16.79 10.66
C ASN A 57 -6.27 -17.81 9.67
N ALA A 58 -6.42 -17.58 8.37
CA ALA A 58 -5.89 -18.49 7.34
C ALA A 58 -4.36 -18.57 7.31
N ARG A 59 -3.67 -17.48 7.70
CA ARG A 59 -2.19 -17.42 7.72
C ARG A 59 -1.59 -17.62 9.11
N HIS A 60 -2.41 -17.72 10.15
CA HIS A 60 -1.97 -17.77 11.55
C HIS A 60 -1.04 -16.61 11.95
N SER A 61 -1.17 -15.45 11.31
CA SER A 61 -0.30 -14.30 11.56
C SER A 61 -1.03 -12.99 11.25
N VAL A 62 -1.29 -12.22 12.31
CA VAL A 62 -1.86 -10.87 12.18
C VAL A 62 -0.82 -9.92 11.59
N PHE A 63 0.43 -9.98 12.07
CA PHE A 63 1.48 -9.07 11.66
C PHE A 63 1.77 -9.15 10.16
N ASP A 64 1.86 -10.37 9.61
CA ASP A 64 2.10 -10.57 8.19
C ASP A 64 0.94 -10.04 7.34
N VAL A 65 -0.30 -10.30 7.76
CA VAL A 65 -1.48 -9.86 7.00
C VAL A 65 -1.60 -8.35 6.98
N ILE A 66 -1.36 -7.65 8.10
CA ILE A 66 -1.40 -6.18 8.09
C ILE A 66 -0.27 -5.63 7.20
N ASN A 67 0.95 -6.18 7.25
CA ASN A 67 2.07 -5.71 6.42
C ASN A 67 1.81 -5.94 4.93
N LEU A 68 1.29 -7.11 4.56
CA LEU A 68 0.91 -7.40 3.18
C LEU A 68 -0.24 -6.49 2.72
N PHE A 69 -1.23 -6.23 3.57
CA PHE A 69 -2.33 -5.34 3.23
C PHE A 69 -1.88 -3.88 3.10
N TYR A 70 -0.95 -3.43 3.94
CA TYR A 70 -0.26 -2.16 3.75
C TYR A 70 0.44 -2.10 2.38
N ALA A 71 1.15 -3.15 1.98
CA ALA A 71 1.80 -3.21 0.67
C ALA A 71 0.79 -3.19 -0.49
N VAL A 72 -0.37 -3.84 -0.35
CA VAL A 72 -1.49 -3.75 -1.31
C VAL A 72 -1.92 -2.30 -1.51
N ILE A 73 -2.19 -1.58 -0.41
CA ILE A 73 -2.68 -0.20 -0.48
C ILE A 73 -1.62 0.73 -1.06
N ILE A 74 -0.36 0.61 -0.61
CA ILE A 74 0.74 1.42 -1.14
C ILE A 74 0.96 1.16 -2.64
N ASN A 75 0.92 -0.10 -3.07
CA ASN A 75 1.03 -0.44 -4.49
C ASN A 75 -0.13 0.15 -5.31
N TYR A 76 -1.36 0.10 -4.80
CA TYR A 76 -2.51 0.75 -5.44
C TYR A 76 -2.29 2.25 -5.59
N ILE A 77 -1.90 2.93 -4.50
CA ILE A 77 -1.64 4.37 -4.49
C ILE A 77 -0.52 4.73 -5.48
N TYR A 78 0.59 3.98 -5.48
CA TYR A 78 1.69 4.20 -6.41
C TYR A 78 1.23 4.14 -7.88
N ASN A 79 0.49 3.09 -8.23
CA ASN A 79 0.03 2.89 -9.60
C ASN A 79 -0.92 4.01 -10.02
N VAL A 80 -1.93 4.34 -9.21
CA VAL A 80 -2.86 5.43 -9.53
C VAL A 80 -2.13 6.78 -9.58
N TRP A 81 -1.22 7.04 -8.63
CA TRP A 81 -0.47 8.28 -8.59
C TRP A 81 0.29 8.49 -9.90
N THR A 82 1.10 7.52 -10.29
CA THR A 82 1.97 7.58 -11.47
C THR A 82 1.19 7.57 -12.79
N THR A 83 0.20 6.69 -12.93
CA THR A 83 -0.55 6.55 -14.19
C THR A 83 -1.50 7.71 -14.46
N GLU A 84 -2.07 8.32 -13.41
CA GLU A 84 -3.01 9.44 -13.55
C GLU A 84 -2.37 10.80 -13.24
N HIS A 85 -1.03 10.87 -13.15
CA HIS A 85 -0.27 12.09 -12.86
C HIS A 85 -0.81 12.89 -11.66
N LYS A 86 -1.15 12.19 -10.57
CA LYS A 86 -1.70 12.81 -9.36
C LYS A 86 -0.73 13.80 -8.72
N THR A 87 -1.30 14.77 -8.02
CA THR A 87 -0.60 15.82 -7.29
C THR A 87 -0.97 15.80 -5.81
N LEU A 88 -0.31 16.64 -5.01
CA LEU A 88 -0.61 16.80 -3.57
C LEU A 88 -2.10 17.07 -3.30
N LYS A 89 -2.78 17.82 -4.18
CA LYS A 89 -4.21 18.16 -4.04
C LYS A 89 -5.13 16.92 -4.13
N ASP A 90 -4.69 15.89 -4.86
CA ASP A 90 -5.46 14.67 -5.09
C ASP A 90 -5.33 13.65 -3.96
N SER A 91 -4.32 13.81 -3.10
CA SER A 91 -3.95 12.85 -2.05
C SER A 91 -5.13 12.46 -1.16
N GLY A 92 -5.98 13.42 -0.78
CA GLY A 92 -7.11 13.16 0.10
C GLY A 92 -8.19 12.28 -0.52
N ILE A 93 -8.47 12.48 -1.81
CA ILE A 93 -9.43 11.66 -2.57
C ILE A 93 -8.83 10.28 -2.81
N LEU A 94 -7.57 10.24 -3.26
CA LEU A 94 -6.86 8.99 -3.52
C LEU A 94 -6.79 8.08 -2.30
N LEU A 95 -6.53 8.63 -1.11
CA LEU A 95 -6.51 7.86 0.14
C LEU A 95 -7.88 7.24 0.45
N LYS A 96 -8.97 8.01 0.27
CA LYS A 96 -10.34 7.51 0.49
C LYS A 96 -10.70 6.42 -0.51
N ASP A 97 -10.33 6.59 -1.77
CA ASP A 97 -10.58 5.59 -2.80
C ASP A 97 -9.77 4.32 -2.57
N ALA A 98 -8.49 4.47 -2.19
CA ALA A 98 -7.63 3.36 -1.82
C ALA A 98 -8.20 2.59 -0.63
N GLU A 99 -8.63 3.29 0.43
CA GLU A 99 -9.29 2.70 1.59
C GLU A 99 -10.54 1.92 1.17
N ARG A 100 -11.44 2.54 0.39
CA ARG A 100 -12.69 1.93 -0.03
C ARG A 100 -12.45 0.69 -0.89
N TYR A 101 -11.60 0.81 -1.91
CA TYR A 101 -11.32 -0.26 -2.87
C TYR A 101 -10.60 -1.43 -2.21
N CYS A 102 -9.51 -1.16 -1.49
CA CYS A 102 -8.69 -2.22 -0.89
C CYS A 102 -9.46 -2.98 0.19
N ASN A 103 -10.27 -2.29 0.99
CA ASN A 103 -11.14 -2.93 1.98
C ASN A 103 -12.26 -3.77 1.37
N LYS A 104 -12.72 -3.44 0.16
CA LYS A 104 -13.74 -4.22 -0.54
C LYS A 104 -13.19 -5.53 -1.11
N TYR A 105 -11.92 -5.53 -1.52
CA TYR A 105 -11.32 -6.64 -2.28
C TYR A 105 -10.10 -7.29 -1.61
N VAL A 106 -10.02 -7.24 -0.27
CA VAL A 106 -8.88 -7.75 0.54
C VAL A 106 -8.31 -9.06 0.03
N ARG A 107 -9.13 -10.13 -0.03
CA ARG A 107 -8.69 -11.48 -0.42
C ARG A 107 -8.13 -11.53 -1.85
N LYS A 108 -8.80 -10.86 -2.79
CA LYS A 108 -8.37 -10.81 -4.19
C LYS A 108 -7.00 -10.12 -4.29
N LEU A 109 -6.89 -8.93 -3.70
CA LEU A 109 -5.69 -8.11 -3.81
C LEU A 109 -4.49 -8.74 -3.09
N LEU A 110 -4.68 -9.39 -1.94
CA LEU A 110 -3.61 -10.13 -1.27
C LEU A 110 -3.10 -11.32 -2.07
N ARG A 111 -3.95 -11.96 -2.89
CA ARG A 111 -3.55 -13.04 -3.79
C ARG A 111 -2.80 -12.54 -5.01
N GLU A 112 -3.21 -11.39 -5.55
CA GLU A 112 -2.60 -10.76 -6.73
C GLU A 112 -1.32 -9.98 -6.39
N LEU A 113 -1.08 -9.68 -5.11
CA LEU A 113 0.05 -8.86 -4.66
C LEU A 113 1.41 -9.34 -5.18
N PRO A 114 1.77 -10.64 -5.14
CA PRO A 114 3.08 -11.09 -5.64
C PRO A 114 3.29 -10.73 -7.12
N THR A 115 2.29 -11.00 -7.97
CA THR A 115 2.33 -10.64 -9.40
C THR A 115 2.33 -9.14 -9.60
N ALA A 116 1.63 -8.38 -8.75
CA ALA A 116 1.64 -6.93 -8.82
C ALA A 116 3.01 -6.33 -8.42
N LEU A 117 3.70 -6.92 -7.44
CA LEU A 117 5.03 -6.49 -7.00
C LEU A 117 6.13 -6.85 -8.00
N ASP A 118 5.98 -7.97 -8.73
CA ASP A 118 6.92 -8.37 -9.78
C ASP A 118 7.04 -7.32 -10.91
N LYS A 119 6.01 -6.48 -11.12
CA LYS A 119 6.04 -5.39 -12.10
C LYS A 119 7.07 -4.29 -11.76
N HIS A 120 7.55 -4.25 -10.52
CA HIS A 120 8.51 -3.24 -10.05
C HIS A 120 9.96 -3.72 -10.08
N LYS A 121 10.19 -5.01 -10.37
CA LYS A 121 11.51 -5.62 -10.49
C LYS A 121 12.25 -5.19 -11.76
#